data_AF-G0UTI2-F1
#
_entry.id   AF-G0UTI2-F1
#
_cell.length_a   1.000
_cell.length_b   1.000
_cell.length_c   1.000
_cell.angle_alpha   90.00
_cell.angle_beta   90.00
_cell.angle_gamma   90.00
#
_symmetry.space_group_name_H-M   'P 1'
#
loop_
_entity.id
_entity.type
_entity.pdbx_description
1 polymer ?
#
loop_
_entity_poly.entity_id
_entity_poly.type
_entity_poly.pdbx_seq_one_letter_code
_entity_poly.pdbx_strand_id
1 'polypeptide(L)'
;MSLSSSLKPARTLLGTVAEDSVRCGHSVENVPRSEAGLKCLAADGNWSAVAQLAEQLRAATSDSTPDGLSKKLQYALAQVTANFYMRRYGAARKVMECLGDLNDDRYRDPVTKESLVPFSLRFVVAILPLYCGSKKDSQNLLYDLLEECKKCAGVSPPPLWMDR
;
A
#
# COMPACT_ATOMS: atom_id res chain seq x y z
N MET A 1 -20.56 9.00 -25.27
CA MET A 1 -20.25 9.31 -23.86
C MET A 1 -18.84 8.81 -23.56
N SER A 2 -17.94 9.70 -23.18
CA SER A 2 -16.48 9.50 -23.20
C SER A 2 -16.00 8.52 -22.11
N LEU A 3 -15.27 7.47 -22.52
CA LEU A 3 -14.67 6.41 -21.69
C LEU A 3 -13.49 6.88 -20.82
N SER A 4 -13.09 8.15 -20.93
CA SER A 4 -11.88 8.72 -20.30
C SER A 4 -11.97 8.94 -18.78
N SER A 5 -13.15 8.81 -18.16
CA SER A 5 -13.31 9.07 -16.72
C SER A 5 -12.91 7.89 -15.82
N SER A 6 -12.93 6.65 -16.34
CA SER A 6 -12.78 5.44 -15.52
C SER A 6 -11.32 5.01 -15.26
N LEU A 7 -10.35 5.58 -15.97
CA LEU A 7 -8.92 5.22 -15.85
C LEU A 7 -8.15 6.09 -14.85
N LYS A 8 -8.78 7.15 -14.32
CA LYS A 8 -8.15 8.09 -13.40
C LYS A 8 -7.64 7.44 -12.11
N PRO A 9 -8.38 6.54 -11.44
CA PRO A 9 -7.91 5.95 -10.18
C PRO A 9 -6.69 5.04 -10.39
N ALA A 10 -6.70 4.22 -11.45
CA ALA A 10 -5.63 3.26 -11.75
C ALA A 10 -4.33 3.96 -12.20
N ARG A 11 -4.42 4.99 -13.04
CA ARG A 11 -3.26 5.80 -13.47
C ARG A 11 -2.64 6.59 -12.31
N THR A 12 -3.47 7.09 -11.39
CA THR A 12 -3.01 7.86 -10.23
C THR A 12 -2.28 6.97 -9.20
N LEU A 13 -2.60 5.67 -9.14
CA LEU A 13 -2.01 4.74 -8.17
C LEU A 13 -0.85 3.89 -8.70
N LEU A 14 -0.83 3.54 -10.00
CA LEU A 14 0.07 2.48 -10.52
C LEU A 14 0.96 2.92 -11.71
N GLY A 15 0.84 4.16 -12.19
CA GLY A 15 1.58 4.64 -13.36
C GLY A 15 0.89 4.33 -14.70
N THR A 16 1.65 4.27 -15.80
CA THR A 16 1.12 4.06 -17.16
C THR A 16 0.52 2.65 -17.31
N VAL A 17 -0.79 2.60 -17.49
CA VAL A 17 -1.54 1.38 -17.82
C VAL A 17 -1.81 1.35 -19.32
N ALA A 18 -1.45 0.25 -19.99
CA ALA A 18 -1.72 0.03 -21.41
C ALA A 18 -3.24 0.05 -21.68
N GLU A 19 -3.65 0.73 -22.76
CA GLU A 19 -5.07 1.07 -23.03
C GLU A 19 -5.92 -0.10 -23.55
N ASP A 20 -5.34 -1.29 -23.78
CA ASP A 20 -6.04 -2.43 -24.39
C ASP A 20 -6.77 -3.36 -23.41
N SER A 21 -6.87 -3.00 -22.13
CA SER A 21 -7.61 -3.82 -21.15
C SER A 21 -9.12 -3.59 -21.29
N VAL A 22 -9.71 -4.20 -22.33
CA VAL A 22 -11.12 -4.62 -22.33
C VAL A 22 -11.39 -5.28 -20.99
N ARG A 23 -12.49 -4.93 -20.32
CA ARG A 23 -12.95 -5.57 -19.07
C ARG A 23 -13.21 -7.06 -19.34
N CYS A 24 -12.16 -7.86 -19.35
CA CYS A 24 -12.26 -9.30 -19.20
C CYS A 24 -12.49 -9.51 -17.72
N GLY A 25 -13.54 -10.23 -17.32
CA GLY A 25 -13.80 -10.54 -15.92
C GLY A 25 -12.74 -11.49 -15.37
N HIS A 26 -11.51 -11.02 -15.14
CA HIS A 26 -10.43 -11.84 -14.65
C HIS A 26 -10.76 -12.29 -13.22
N SER A 27 -10.74 -13.60 -13.01
CA SER A 27 -10.77 -14.23 -11.70
C SER A 27 -9.34 -14.41 -11.19
N VAL A 28 -9.18 -14.71 -9.90
CA VAL A 28 -7.85 -14.98 -9.30
C VAL A 28 -7.11 -16.12 -10.01
N GLU A 29 -7.84 -17.06 -10.62
CA GLU A 29 -7.28 -18.21 -11.33
C GLU A 29 -6.73 -17.85 -12.72
N ASN A 30 -7.23 -16.76 -13.31
CA ASN A 30 -6.90 -16.34 -14.68
C ASN A 30 -5.78 -15.30 -14.74
N VAL A 31 -5.16 -14.94 -13.61
CA VAL A 31 -4.08 -13.96 -13.54
C VAL A 31 -2.80 -14.55 -12.97
N PRO A 32 -1.62 -14.01 -13.34
CA PRO A 32 -0.36 -14.43 -12.73
C PRO A 32 -0.38 -14.27 -11.21
N ARG A 33 0.21 -15.22 -10.48
CA ARG A 33 0.41 -15.11 -9.02
C ARG A 33 1.59 -14.20 -8.70
N SER A 34 1.45 -12.93 -9.04
CA SER A 34 2.48 -11.90 -8.86
C SER A 34 1.84 -10.51 -8.77
N GLU A 35 2.67 -9.48 -8.59
CA GLU A 35 2.25 -8.08 -8.64
C GLU A 35 1.52 -7.72 -9.95
N ALA A 36 1.93 -8.31 -11.08
CA ALA A 36 1.26 -8.11 -12.36
C ALA A 36 -0.21 -8.57 -12.31
N GLY A 37 -0.50 -9.70 -11.67
CA GLY A 37 -1.87 -10.18 -11.49
C GLY A 37 -2.71 -9.27 -10.60
N LEU A 38 -2.13 -8.71 -9.53
CA LEU A 38 -2.82 -7.71 -8.71
C LEU A 38 -3.20 -6.47 -9.54
N LYS A 39 -2.30 -6.00 -10.40
CA LYS A 39 -2.54 -4.85 -11.29
C LYS A 39 -3.66 -5.13 -12.29
N CYS A 40 -3.70 -6.32 -12.89
CA CYS A 40 -4.79 -6.72 -13.80
C CYS A 40 -6.14 -6.73 -13.07
N LEU A 41 -6.24 -7.40 -11.92
CA LEU A 41 -7.48 -7.48 -11.15
C LEU A 41 -7.98 -6.10 -10.67
N ALA A 42 -7.05 -5.21 -10.31
CA ALA A 42 -7.37 -3.84 -9.93
C ALA A 42 -7.87 -3.01 -11.13
N ALA A 43 -7.28 -3.20 -12.32
CA ALA A 43 -7.73 -2.55 -13.55
C ALA A 43 -9.17 -2.95 -13.92
N ASP A 44 -9.55 -4.20 -13.65
CA ASP A 44 -10.93 -4.69 -13.85
C ASP A 44 -11.89 -4.28 -12.74
N GLY A 45 -11.40 -3.66 -11.66
CA GLY A 45 -12.20 -3.30 -10.49
C GLY A 45 -12.63 -4.49 -9.64
N ASN A 46 -12.03 -5.67 -9.81
CA ASN A 46 -12.33 -6.87 -9.03
C ASN A 46 -11.61 -6.84 -7.67
N TRP A 47 -12.01 -5.92 -6.80
CA TRP A 47 -11.36 -5.70 -5.49
C TRP A 47 -11.42 -6.91 -4.56
N SER A 48 -12.44 -7.76 -4.67
CA SER A 48 -12.49 -9.02 -3.92
C SER A 48 -11.36 -9.96 -4.32
N ALA A 49 -11.11 -10.09 -5.62
CA ALA A 49 -10.02 -10.91 -6.14
C ALA A 49 -8.65 -10.31 -5.79
N VAL A 50 -8.51 -8.97 -5.84
CA VAL A 50 -7.29 -8.28 -5.38
C VAL A 50 -7.00 -8.62 -3.92
N ALA A 51 -8.01 -8.53 -3.04
CA ALA A 51 -7.82 -8.83 -1.62
C ALA A 51 -7.40 -10.29 -1.40
N GLN A 52 -8.02 -11.24 -2.11
CA GLN A 52 -7.71 -12.66 -2.02
C GLN A 52 -6.30 -12.98 -2.54
N LEU A 53 -5.94 -12.48 -3.72
CA LEU A 53 -4.61 -12.72 -4.30
C LEU A 53 -3.51 -12.08 -3.44
N ALA A 54 -3.74 -10.86 -2.93
CA ALA A 54 -2.79 -10.18 -2.07
C ALA A 54 -2.55 -10.95 -0.76
N GLU A 55 -3.60 -11.54 -0.18
CA GLU A 55 -3.46 -12.42 0.99
C GLU A 55 -2.61 -13.66 0.69
N GLN A 56 -2.87 -14.33 -0.43
CA GLN A 56 -2.11 -15.51 -0.86
C GLN A 56 -0.63 -15.18 -1.09
N LEU A 57 -0.34 -14.07 -1.77
CA LEU A 57 1.04 -13.63 -2.01
C LEU A 57 1.75 -13.25 -0.71
N ARG A 58 1.05 -12.57 0.21
CA ARG A 58 1.59 -12.20 1.52
C ARG A 58 1.90 -13.44 2.37
N ALA A 59 1.08 -14.48 2.30
CA ALA A 59 1.31 -15.74 3.00
C ALA A 59 2.45 -16.56 2.38
N ALA A 60 2.62 -16.52 1.05
CA ALA A 60 3.67 -17.25 0.35
C ALA A 60 5.05 -16.56 0.39
N THR A 61 5.09 -15.26 0.68
CA THR A 61 6.34 -14.48 0.68
C THR A 61 7.04 -14.57 2.03
N SER A 62 8.31 -15.01 2.01
CA SER A 62 9.18 -14.99 3.19
C SER A 62 9.53 -13.55 3.60
N ASP A 63 9.51 -13.27 4.90
CA ASP A 63 10.00 -12.03 5.51
C ASP A 63 11.44 -12.14 6.03
N SER A 64 12.14 -13.25 5.76
CA SER A 64 13.54 -13.45 6.17
C SER A 64 14.55 -12.54 5.46
N THR A 65 14.15 -11.91 4.36
CA THR A 65 15.00 -10.99 3.58
C THR A 65 14.34 -9.61 3.50
N PRO A 66 15.12 -8.51 3.44
CA PRO A 66 14.57 -7.16 3.29
C PRO A 66 13.66 -7.00 2.06
N ASP A 67 14.02 -7.61 0.93
CA ASP A 67 13.20 -7.59 -0.30
C ASP A 67 11.90 -8.38 -0.12
N GLY A 68 11.96 -9.57 0.49
CA GLY A 68 10.79 -10.37 0.80
C GLY A 68 9.83 -9.66 1.76
N LEU A 69 10.36 -9.04 2.82
CA LEU A 69 9.58 -8.23 3.75
C LEU A 69 8.94 -7.02 3.06
N SER A 70 9.70 -6.30 2.22
CA SER A 70 9.19 -5.18 1.43
C SER A 70 8.03 -5.59 0.53
N LYS A 71 8.16 -6.72 -0.19
CA LYS A 71 7.08 -7.29 -1.00
C LYS A 71 5.86 -7.68 -0.16
N LYS A 72 6.09 -8.31 1.00
CA LYS A 72 5.02 -8.68 1.93
C LYS A 72 4.23 -7.45 2.41
N LEU A 73 4.90 -6.34 2.67
CA LEU A 73 4.28 -5.06 3.04
C LEU A 73 3.51 -4.43 1.87
N GLN A 74 4.04 -4.51 0.65
CA GLN A 74 3.32 -4.07 -0.55
C GLN A 74 2.04 -4.88 -0.80
N TYR A 75 2.08 -6.21 -0.59
CA TYR A 75 0.88 -7.04 -0.68
C TYR A 75 -0.11 -6.72 0.44
N ALA A 76 0.35 -6.43 1.65
CA ALA A 76 -0.54 -5.97 2.72
C ALA A 76 -1.22 -4.63 2.37
N LEU A 77 -0.49 -3.69 1.77
CA LEU A 77 -1.06 -2.44 1.26
C LEU A 77 -2.13 -2.69 0.19
N ALA A 78 -1.87 -3.58 -0.77
CA ALA A 78 -2.84 -3.95 -1.80
C ALA A 78 -4.11 -4.57 -1.19
N GLN A 79 -3.94 -5.50 -0.22
CA GLN A 79 -5.05 -6.15 0.49
C GLN A 79 -5.89 -5.13 1.25
N VAL A 80 -5.27 -4.20 1.97
CA VAL A 80 -6.01 -3.16 2.71
C VAL A 80 -6.70 -2.19 1.76
N THR A 81 -6.02 -1.73 0.73
CA THR A 81 -6.60 -0.84 -0.28
C THR A 81 -7.86 -1.46 -0.90
N ALA A 82 -7.81 -2.74 -1.27
CA ALA A 82 -8.97 -3.47 -1.77
C ALA A 82 -10.13 -3.52 -0.76
N ASN A 83 -9.82 -3.76 0.53
CA ASN A 83 -10.82 -3.73 1.59
C ASN A 83 -11.45 -2.34 1.79
N PHE A 84 -10.68 -1.26 1.61
CA PHE A 84 -11.21 0.11 1.61
C PHE A 84 -12.20 0.33 0.47
N TYR A 85 -11.86 -0.08 -0.76
CA TYR A 85 -12.77 0.03 -1.91
C TYR A 85 -14.08 -0.75 -1.69
N MET A 86 -14.01 -1.88 -0.98
CA MET A 86 -15.18 -2.68 -0.61
C MET A 86 -15.89 -2.21 0.68
N ARG A 87 -15.43 -1.11 1.32
CA ARG A 87 -15.90 -0.61 2.62
C ARG A 87 -15.83 -1.64 3.77
N ARG A 88 -14.94 -2.62 3.64
CA ARG A 88 -14.70 -3.68 4.63
C ARG A 88 -13.64 -3.24 5.64
N TYR A 89 -13.87 -2.14 6.34
CA TYR A 89 -12.88 -1.54 7.24
C TYR A 89 -12.47 -2.45 8.40
N GLY A 90 -13.38 -3.32 8.87
CA GLY A 90 -13.04 -4.34 9.88
C GLY A 90 -12.02 -5.37 9.37
N ALA A 91 -12.10 -5.77 8.10
CA ALA A 91 -11.12 -6.67 7.49
C ALA A 91 -9.78 -5.96 7.27
N ALA A 92 -9.81 -4.70 6.80
CA ALA A 92 -8.62 -3.86 6.70
C ALA A 92 -7.90 -3.73 8.06
N ARG A 93 -8.66 -3.53 9.15
CA ARG A 93 -8.11 -3.46 10.50
C ARG A 93 -7.41 -4.74 10.91
N LYS A 94 -8.03 -5.90 10.69
CA LYS A 94 -7.40 -7.20 10.99
C LYS A 94 -6.05 -7.37 10.28
N VAL A 95 -5.94 -6.94 9.02
CA VAL A 95 -4.66 -7.00 8.30
C VAL A 95 -3.61 -6.14 9.00
N MET A 96 -3.97 -4.92 9.42
CA MET A 96 -3.06 -4.00 10.12
C MET A 96 -2.69 -4.51 11.53
N GLU A 97 -3.65 -5.08 12.26
CA GLU A 97 -3.40 -5.73 13.57
C GLU A 97 -2.41 -6.90 13.44
N CYS A 98 -2.51 -7.69 12.36
CA CYS A 98 -1.55 -8.76 12.07
C CYS A 98 -0.15 -8.24 11.72
N LEU A 99 -0.05 -7.04 11.14
CA LEU A 99 1.25 -6.40 10.95
C LEU A 99 1.79 -5.94 12.30
N GLY A 100 0.97 -5.34 13.16
CA GLY A 100 1.41 -4.79 14.45
C GLY A 100 2.04 -3.41 14.27
N ASP A 101 2.97 -3.04 15.17
CA ASP A 101 3.63 -1.73 15.11
C ASP A 101 4.56 -1.64 13.90
N LEU A 102 4.26 -0.71 12.97
CA LEU A 102 5.02 -0.44 11.75
C LEU A 102 6.30 0.36 11.98
N ASN A 103 6.48 0.92 13.18
CA ASN A 103 7.69 1.64 13.58
C ASN A 103 8.74 0.75 14.27
N ASP A 104 8.41 -0.53 14.46
CA ASP A 104 9.31 -1.55 14.99
C ASP A 104 10.56 -1.74 14.10
N ASP A 105 11.71 -1.96 14.75
CA ASP A 105 13.00 -2.19 14.11
C ASP A 105 12.99 -3.40 13.16
N ARG A 106 12.08 -4.36 13.32
CA ARG A 106 11.90 -5.47 12.37
C ARG A 106 11.55 -5.00 10.95
N TYR A 107 11.02 -3.79 10.80
CA TYR A 107 10.69 -3.19 9.50
C TYR A 107 11.78 -2.24 8.99
N ARG A 108 12.96 -2.25 9.59
CA ARG A 108 14.11 -1.49 9.10
C ARG A 108 15.05 -2.39 8.33
N ASP A 109 15.63 -1.83 7.27
CA ASP A 109 16.72 -2.48 6.56
C ASP A 109 17.90 -2.67 7.52
N PRO A 110 18.47 -3.88 7.63
CA PRO A 110 19.55 -4.14 8.58
C PRO A 110 20.81 -3.33 8.30
N VAL A 111 21.06 -2.97 7.03
CA VAL A 111 22.23 -2.26 6.54
C VAL A 111 22.00 -0.75 6.54
N THR A 112 20.94 -0.27 5.87
CA THR A 112 20.71 1.19 5.72
C THR A 112 19.98 1.80 6.91
N LYS A 113 19.36 0.98 7.77
CA LYS A 113 18.47 1.40 8.86
C LYS A 113 17.24 2.20 8.43
N GLU A 114 17.02 2.31 7.12
CA GLU A 114 15.82 2.94 6.56
C GLU A 114 14.61 2.05 6.74
N SER A 115 13.42 2.64 6.77
CA SER A 115 12.20 1.85 6.88
C SER A 115 11.83 1.22 5.54
N LEU A 116 11.52 -0.08 5.58
CA LEU A 116 10.97 -0.85 4.47
C LEU A 116 9.44 -0.65 4.34
N VAL A 117 8.81 0.01 5.30
CA VAL A 117 7.36 0.27 5.29
C VAL A 117 7.03 1.36 4.28
N PRO A 118 6.21 1.08 3.25
CA PRO A 118 5.78 2.10 2.31
C PRO A 118 5.03 3.22 3.02
N PHE A 119 5.32 4.48 2.67
CA PHE A 119 4.62 5.64 3.24
C PHE A 119 3.10 5.55 3.11
N SER A 120 2.63 5.05 1.96
CA SER A 120 1.20 4.81 1.70
C SER A 120 0.56 3.85 2.71
N LEU A 121 1.30 2.84 3.18
CA LEU A 121 0.82 1.93 4.21
C LEU A 121 0.67 2.63 5.56
N ARG A 122 1.66 3.44 5.95
CA ARG A 122 1.59 4.27 7.18
C ARG A 122 0.42 5.25 7.14
N PHE A 123 0.22 5.90 5.99
CA PHE A 123 -0.90 6.81 5.79
C PHE A 123 -2.24 6.11 5.93
N VAL A 124 -2.39 4.93 5.31
CA VAL A 124 -3.63 4.13 5.39
C VAL A 124 -3.90 3.68 6.83
N VAL A 125 -2.87 3.29 7.59
CA VAL A 125 -2.98 2.99 9.03
C VAL A 125 -3.49 4.22 9.79
N ALA A 126 -2.93 5.39 9.53
CA ALA A 126 -3.30 6.62 10.23
C ALA A 126 -4.75 7.04 9.95
N ILE A 127 -5.27 6.82 8.75
CA ILE A 127 -6.67 7.17 8.42
C ILE A 127 -7.68 6.08 8.77
N LEU A 128 -7.28 4.81 8.92
CA LEU A 128 -8.22 3.71 9.15
C LEU A 128 -9.12 3.89 10.39
N PRO A 129 -8.64 4.37 11.55
CA PRO A 129 -9.50 4.58 12.71
C PRO A 129 -10.66 5.55 12.44
N LEU A 130 -10.47 6.54 11.56
CA LEU A 130 -11.54 7.46 11.15
C LEU A 130 -12.72 6.72 10.52
N TYR A 131 -12.44 5.78 9.61
CA TYR A 131 -13.45 4.94 8.96
C TYR A 131 -14.08 3.91 9.90
N CYS A 132 -13.44 3.67 11.04
CA CYS A 132 -13.97 2.83 12.10
C CYS A 132 -14.65 3.61 13.24
N GLY A 133 -14.78 4.93 13.13
CA GLY A 133 -15.45 5.77 14.12
C GLY A 133 -14.55 6.37 15.21
N SER A 134 -13.25 6.07 15.22
CA SER A 134 -12.30 6.68 16.16
C SER A 134 -11.52 7.82 15.51
N LYS A 135 -12.14 9.02 15.53
CA LYS A 135 -11.54 10.23 14.95
C LYS A 135 -10.27 10.67 15.67
N LYS A 136 -10.27 10.58 17.01
CA LYS A 136 -9.14 11.00 17.85
C LYS A 136 -7.90 10.16 17.58
N ASP A 137 -8.05 8.84 17.48
CA ASP A 137 -6.93 7.95 17.19
C ASP A 137 -6.35 8.23 15.81
N SER A 138 -7.22 8.45 14.81
CA SER A 138 -6.77 8.83 13.47
C SER A 138 -6.01 10.16 13.46
N GLN A 139 -6.52 11.16 14.18
CA GLN A 139 -5.87 12.46 14.31
C GLN A 139 -4.48 12.34 14.95
N ASN A 140 -4.36 11.58 16.06
CA ASN A 140 -3.08 11.36 16.72
C ASN A 140 -2.07 10.71 15.76
N LEU A 141 -2.45 9.61 15.10
CA LEU A 141 -1.58 8.91 14.16
C LEU A 141 -1.17 9.78 12.96
N LEU A 142 -2.06 10.65 12.48
CA LEU A 142 -1.73 11.60 11.42
C LEU A 142 -0.72 12.66 11.88
N TYR A 143 -0.81 13.13 13.13
CA TYR A 143 0.19 14.03 13.70
C TYR A 143 1.54 13.34 13.93
N ASP A 144 1.53 12.09 14.39
CA ASP A 144 2.76 11.29 14.52
C ASP A 144 3.45 11.12 13.16
N LEU A 145 2.67 10.78 12.12
CA LEU A 145 3.17 10.68 10.75
C LEU A 145 3.70 12.02 10.21
N LEU A 146 3.05 13.14 10.55
CA LEU A 146 3.52 14.48 10.19
C LEU A 146 4.87 14.81 10.85
N GLU A 147 5.05 14.47 12.13
CA GLU A 147 6.31 14.67 12.83
C GLU A 147 7.43 13.82 12.24
N GLU A 148 7.14 12.58 11.80
CA GLU A 148 8.08 11.77 11.02
C GLU A 148 8.47 12.45 9.70
N CYS A 149 7.50 12.99 8.96
CA CYS A 149 7.77 13.68 7.69
C CYS A 149 8.67 14.91 7.87
N LYS A 150 8.43 15.69 8.93
CA LYS A 150 9.27 16.86 9.27
C LYS A 150 10.71 16.46 9.59
N LYS A 151 10.89 15.36 10.35
CA LYS A 151 12.23 14.83 10.67
C LYS A 151 12.97 14.44 9.40
N CYS A 152 12.32 13.77 8.46
CA CYS A 152 12.91 13.41 7.17
C CYS A 152 13.22 14.64 6.30
N ALA A 153 12.34 15.65 6.30
CA ALA A 153 12.54 16.89 5.53
C ALA A 153 13.69 17.76 6.09
N GLY A 154 13.99 17.66 7.39
CA GLY A 154 15.12 18.33 8.04
C GLY A 154 16.49 17.75 7.67
N VAL A 155 16.55 16.61 6.98
CA VAL A 155 17.80 15.96 6.50
C VAL A 155 18.03 16.28 5.02
N SER A 156 17.92 17.55 4.64
CA SER A 156 18.39 17.99 3.32
C SER A 156 19.92 18.06 3.36
N PRO A 157 20.69 17.37 2.50
CA PRO A 157 22.06 17.79 2.24
C PRO A 157 22.03 19.24 1.74
N PRO A 158 23.05 20.06 2.07
CA PRO A 158 23.13 21.41 1.54
C PRO A 158 23.04 21.35 0.01
N PRO A 159 22.36 22.31 -0.62
CA PRO A 159 22.24 22.30 -2.07
C PRO A 159 23.62 22.31 -2.72
N LEU A 160 23.84 21.42 -3.69
CA LEU A 160 25.08 21.25 -4.47
C LEU A 160 25.56 22.54 -5.20
N TRP A 161 24.82 23.64 -5.12
CA TRP A 161 25.19 24.94 -5.69
C TRP A 161 25.88 25.89 -4.69
N MET A 162 26.15 25.44 -3.46
CA MET A 162 26.89 26.22 -2.45
C MET A 162 28.40 25.99 -2.43
N ASP A 163 28.97 25.18 -3.34
CA ASP A 163 30.41 25.19 -3.60
C ASP A 163 30.73 26.21 -4.70
N ARG A 164 31.23 27.39 -4.30
CA ARG A 164 31.96 28.31 -5.17
C ARG A 164 33.34 28.59 -4.58
#